data_AF-A0A960V5A2-F1
#
_entry.id   AF-A0A960V5A2-F1
#
_cell.length_a   1.000
_cell.length_b   1.000
_cell.length_c   1.000
_cell.angle_alpha   90.00
_cell.angle_beta   90.00
_cell.angle_gamma   90.00
#
_symmetry.space_group_name_H-M   'P 1'
#
loop_
_entity.id
_entity.type
_entity.pdbx_description
1 polymer ?
#
loop_
_entity_poly.entity_id
_entity_poly.type
_entity_poly.pdbx_seq_one_letter_code
_entity_poly.pdbx_strand_id
1 'polypeptide(L)'
;MSRLFRLDRVQGLHASWSQRLGRLARITLSGVLLCLVWQAALPARADAPNEPGRPVLVLVSSDTSIYAEGLSALQTELRAPIEIEYLDAIRSSRQTLVEYFDELDRQQMPLVITIGPGATRAAMDHLQDTVIVFSMIRSPRLFIEQRSHICGVSMDVPMQEYFQRIKEIKPTARNVSILYSTPESAALAAEAKYSDLRNGLLANLQKVGSTQAAARAIAALDEKTDAFIMLPDPIYDRINFEALSTTCQEHSIILASNYSSFVRAGAVFGITPDYSQIGRLTGAMAQRILQRESDCAQESVRFADYSLFYVNEEYAANARIPLPPGIRQRAGLTRLFRAGVTFMQEGKLKSARIVFQSILQKDPANEAARSSYNLVVNRLTGDSTRQLLTSARQKREQQNYAAAIADYRRILQLNPGHRKARAELQVVWQARSESEYHQAEGLRQSGRHFDAIRMYQQAISSYAGNTKAQMALQALRTKESARLQEYLKSGIQFYNRRQYDQSIIIFENVLLLVPGQKQAKEYLRLSVKKKRALEELIRNQ
;
A
#
# COMPACT_ATOMS: atom_id res chain seq x y z
N MET A 1 60.99 -0.34 41.11
CA MET A 1 61.10 0.96 41.82
C MET A 1 59.73 1.61 41.68
N SER A 2 58.89 1.90 42.68
CA SER A 2 58.97 2.08 44.14
C SER A 2 57.53 2.00 44.71
N ARG A 3 57.23 1.08 45.66
CA ARG A 3 56.82 1.27 47.09
C ARG A 3 55.48 2.02 47.32
N LEU A 4 54.39 1.36 47.82
CA LEU A 4 53.98 1.07 49.24
C LEU A 4 53.50 2.33 50.02
N PHE A 5 52.30 2.44 50.62
CA PHE A 5 51.78 1.86 51.90
C PHE A 5 50.24 2.14 52.01
N ARG A 6 49.34 1.19 52.37
CA ARG A 6 48.77 0.81 53.71
C ARG A 6 48.07 1.97 54.46
N LEU A 7 46.78 1.93 54.87
CA LEU A 7 45.92 1.03 55.69
C LEU A 7 45.59 1.74 57.03
N ASP A 8 44.31 1.87 57.36
CA ASP A 8 43.72 1.64 58.71
C ASP A 8 42.18 1.53 58.53
N ARG A 9 41.54 0.38 58.80
CA ARG A 9 41.03 -0.14 60.11
C ARG A 9 39.95 0.81 60.71
N VAL A 10 38.80 0.38 61.23
CA VAL A 10 38.31 -0.92 61.70
C VAL A 10 36.84 -0.76 62.16
N GLN A 11 36.02 -1.83 61.98
CA GLN A 11 34.83 -2.27 62.77
C GLN A 11 33.68 -1.26 63.06
N GLY A 12 32.40 -1.64 63.15
CA GLY A 12 31.74 -2.93 63.22
C GLY A 12 30.22 -2.70 63.30
N LEU A 13 29.48 -3.73 62.88
CA LEU A 13 28.02 -3.82 62.85
C LEU A 13 27.42 -3.85 64.28
N HIS A 14 26.24 -3.26 64.48
CA HIS A 14 24.99 -3.98 64.79
C HIS A 14 23.79 -3.05 65.12
N ALA A 15 22.73 -3.26 64.34
CA ALA A 15 21.29 -3.20 64.62
C ALA A 15 20.75 -2.53 65.92
N SER A 16 19.68 -1.74 65.77
CA SER A 16 18.32 -2.22 66.12
C SER A 16 17.24 -1.23 65.70
N TRP A 17 16.22 -1.77 65.03
CA TRP A 17 14.91 -1.16 64.85
C TRP A 17 14.09 -1.19 66.15
N SER A 18 13.07 -0.33 66.20
CA SER A 18 11.94 -0.26 67.15
C SER A 18 12.07 0.74 68.31
N GLN A 19 10.94 1.42 68.54
CA GLN A 19 10.64 2.42 69.57
C GLN A 19 10.86 3.89 69.20
N ARG A 20 9.83 4.50 68.60
CA ARG A 20 9.03 5.57 69.25
C ARG A 20 7.91 6.05 68.33
N LEU A 21 6.81 5.31 68.34
CA LEU A 21 5.48 5.82 68.02
C LEU A 21 4.91 6.44 69.31
N GLY A 22 4.28 7.62 69.22
CA GLY A 22 3.33 8.04 70.26
C GLY A 22 3.28 9.52 70.61
N ARG A 23 2.56 10.27 69.76
CA ARG A 23 1.42 11.13 70.15
C ARG A 23 1.62 12.40 71.02
N LEU A 24 1.09 13.48 70.42
CA LEU A 24 0.47 14.70 70.97
C LEU A 24 1.41 15.92 71.06
N ALA A 25 1.01 17.15 70.76
CA ALA A 25 -0.07 17.77 69.99
C ALA A 25 0.15 19.31 70.10
N ARG A 26 -0.34 20.06 69.11
CA ARG A 26 -0.76 21.48 69.15
C ARG A 26 0.25 22.64 68.90
N ILE A 27 -0.05 23.31 67.77
CA ILE A 27 -0.08 24.78 67.51
C ILE A 27 1.30 25.39 67.16
N THR A 28 1.53 25.82 65.92
CA THR A 28 1.11 27.16 65.45
C THR A 28 0.85 27.22 63.94
N LEU A 29 -0.26 27.89 63.60
CA LEU A 29 -0.62 28.35 62.25
C LEU A 29 0.37 29.42 61.77
N SER A 30 0.96 29.24 60.59
CA SER A 30 1.08 30.25 59.51
C SER A 30 2.13 29.77 58.50
N GLY A 31 1.71 29.44 57.27
CA GLY A 31 2.67 29.12 56.21
C GLY A 31 2.31 27.97 55.27
N VAL A 32 1.04 27.82 54.86
CA VAL A 32 0.71 27.08 53.62
C VAL A 32 -0.45 27.79 52.94
N LEU A 33 -0.14 28.81 52.14
CA LEU A 33 -1.08 29.43 51.20
C LEU A 33 -0.30 29.90 49.97
N LEU A 34 0.43 28.97 49.33
CA LEU A 34 1.08 29.19 48.04
C LEU A 34 1.55 27.88 47.40
N CYS A 35 0.60 26.99 47.09
CA CYS A 35 0.79 25.87 46.15
C CYS A 35 -0.57 25.36 45.64
N LEU A 36 -1.46 26.28 45.25
CA LEU A 36 -2.49 25.97 44.26
C LEU A 36 -1.89 26.32 42.90
N VAL A 37 -1.16 25.36 42.36
CA VAL A 37 -0.72 25.34 40.98
C VAL A 37 -1.95 25.55 40.10
N TRP A 38 -1.90 26.63 39.33
CA TRP A 38 -2.72 26.88 38.16
C TRP A 38 -2.85 25.60 37.32
N GLN A 39 -3.95 24.86 37.48
CA GLN A 39 -4.57 24.19 36.34
C GLN A 39 -5.44 25.24 35.66
N ALA A 40 -4.79 26.09 34.86
CA ALA A 40 -5.46 26.69 33.74
C ALA A 40 -5.92 25.51 32.86
N ALA A 41 -7.23 25.28 32.85
CA ALA A 41 -7.87 24.46 31.85
C ALA A 41 -7.56 25.09 30.48
N LEU A 42 -6.47 24.63 29.87
CA LEU A 42 -6.38 24.62 28.42
C LEU A 42 -7.62 23.86 27.95
N PRO A 43 -8.44 24.39 27.02
CA PRO A 43 -9.44 23.55 26.40
C PRO A 43 -8.67 22.45 25.68
N ALA A 44 -8.70 21.24 26.23
CA ALA A 44 -8.34 20.06 25.50
C ALA A 44 -9.26 20.06 24.28
N ARG A 45 -8.68 20.33 23.10
CA ARG A 45 -9.33 20.18 21.80
C ARG A 45 -9.90 18.77 21.80
N ALA A 46 -11.22 18.65 21.95
CA ALA A 46 -11.87 17.36 21.94
C ALA A 46 -11.78 16.83 20.50
N ASP A 47 -10.83 15.92 20.28
CA ASP A 47 -10.66 15.16 19.05
C ASP A 47 -11.90 14.27 18.83
N ALA A 48 -12.99 14.86 18.38
CA ALA A 48 -14.17 14.12 17.95
C ALA A 48 -13.79 13.26 16.73
N PRO A 49 -14.08 11.94 16.73
CA PRO A 49 -14.06 11.19 15.48
C PRO A 49 -15.04 11.87 14.52
N ASN A 50 -14.64 12.02 13.25
CA ASN A 50 -15.50 12.63 12.25
C ASN A 50 -16.87 11.94 12.28
N GLU A 51 -17.93 12.65 12.65
CA GLU A 51 -19.25 12.04 12.76
C GLU A 51 -19.59 11.39 11.41
N PRO A 52 -20.08 10.14 11.40
CA PRO A 52 -20.41 9.46 10.16
C PRO A 52 -21.46 10.26 9.39
N GLY A 53 -21.02 10.96 8.33
CA GLY A 53 -21.87 11.77 7.47
C GLY A 53 -21.36 13.19 7.17
N ARG A 54 -20.39 13.73 7.92
CA ARG A 54 -19.87 15.08 7.66
C ARG A 54 -19.07 15.13 6.35
N PRO A 55 -19.39 16.05 5.41
CA PRO A 55 -18.69 16.12 4.14
C PRO A 55 -17.25 16.61 4.29
N VAL A 56 -16.37 16.13 3.42
CA VAL A 56 -15.00 16.63 3.29
C VAL A 56 -15.00 17.79 2.31
N LEU A 57 -14.55 18.96 2.74
CA LEU A 57 -14.43 20.13 1.86
C LEU A 57 -13.24 19.97 0.91
N VAL A 58 -13.50 20.19 -0.37
CA VAL A 58 -12.51 20.26 -1.44
C VAL A 58 -12.55 21.66 -2.06
N LEU A 59 -11.53 22.46 -1.78
CA LEU A 59 -11.36 23.79 -2.34
C LEU A 59 -10.54 23.72 -3.64
N VAL A 60 -11.13 24.16 -4.75
CA VAL A 60 -10.52 24.08 -6.08
C VAL A 60 -10.16 25.47 -6.56
N SER A 61 -8.95 25.65 -7.10
CA SER A 61 -8.44 26.94 -7.57
C SER A 61 -9.35 27.60 -8.61
N SER A 62 -9.72 26.85 -9.63
CA SER A 62 -10.51 27.31 -10.78
C SER A 62 -11.07 26.10 -11.54
N ASP A 63 -12.00 26.30 -12.46
CA ASP A 63 -12.50 25.21 -13.30
C ASP A 63 -11.54 24.95 -14.47
N THR A 64 -10.72 23.90 -14.36
CA THR A 64 -9.82 23.45 -15.44
C THR A 64 -9.91 21.94 -15.62
N SER A 65 -9.68 21.48 -16.85
CA SER A 65 -9.78 20.06 -17.20
C SER A 65 -8.84 19.16 -16.39
N ILE A 66 -7.65 19.64 -16.03
CA ILE A 66 -6.69 18.88 -15.23
C ILE A 66 -7.17 18.69 -13.78
N TYR A 67 -7.81 19.71 -13.20
CA TYR A 67 -8.35 19.65 -11.85
C TYR A 67 -9.62 18.79 -11.80
N ALA A 68 -10.48 18.87 -12.83
CA ALA A 68 -11.64 18.02 -12.94
C ALA A 68 -11.27 16.53 -13.01
N GLU A 69 -10.22 16.18 -13.78
CA GLU A 69 -9.70 14.79 -13.85
C GLU A 69 -9.21 14.30 -12.48
N GLY A 70 -8.43 15.13 -11.76
CA GLY A 70 -7.99 14.84 -10.41
C GLY A 70 -9.10 14.69 -9.40
N LEU A 71 -10.03 15.63 -9.39
CA LEU A 71 -11.16 15.67 -8.49
C LEU A 71 -12.05 14.43 -8.63
N SER A 72 -12.37 14.06 -9.87
CA SER A 72 -13.15 12.85 -10.16
C SER A 72 -12.46 11.59 -9.64
N ALA A 73 -11.14 11.50 -9.82
CA ALA A 73 -10.38 10.35 -9.35
C ALA A 73 -10.25 10.33 -7.81
N LEU A 74 -10.05 11.49 -7.19
CA LEU A 74 -10.01 11.67 -5.74
C LEU A 74 -11.29 11.22 -5.05
N GLN A 75 -12.45 11.58 -5.61
CA GLN A 75 -13.77 11.16 -5.12
C GLN A 75 -13.90 9.64 -4.98
N THR A 76 -13.20 8.86 -5.82
CA THR A 76 -13.32 7.40 -5.79
C THR A 76 -12.63 6.74 -4.60
N GLU A 77 -11.75 7.46 -3.90
CA GLU A 77 -10.97 6.95 -2.77
C GLU A 77 -11.56 7.36 -1.41
N LEU A 78 -12.36 8.42 -1.39
CA LEU A 78 -13.02 8.91 -0.17
C LEU A 78 -14.32 8.15 0.10
N ARG A 79 -14.53 7.81 1.38
CA ARG A 79 -15.78 7.18 1.84
C ARG A 79 -16.84 8.20 2.27
N ALA A 80 -16.40 9.36 2.73
CA ALA A 80 -17.27 10.46 3.13
C ALA A 80 -17.81 11.19 1.89
N PRO A 81 -19.01 11.79 1.97
CA PRO A 81 -19.43 12.74 0.94
C PRO A 81 -18.41 13.87 0.84
N ILE A 82 -18.30 14.49 -0.34
CA ILE A 82 -17.45 15.68 -0.50
C ILE A 82 -18.29 16.89 -0.85
N GLU A 83 -17.87 18.03 -0.34
CA GLU A 83 -18.38 19.35 -0.71
C GLU A 83 -17.30 20.04 -1.54
N ILE A 84 -17.67 20.55 -2.72
CA ILE A 84 -16.71 21.16 -3.65
C ILE A 84 -17.01 22.64 -3.74
N GLU A 85 -16.00 23.46 -3.47
CA GLU A 85 -16.09 24.90 -3.64
C GLU A 85 -14.95 25.40 -4.54
N TYR A 86 -15.27 26.35 -5.41
CA TYR A 86 -14.29 26.98 -6.29
C TYR A 86 -13.89 28.33 -5.72
N LEU A 87 -12.58 28.57 -5.61
CA LEU A 87 -12.05 29.81 -5.05
C LEU A 87 -12.52 31.04 -5.85
N ASP A 88 -12.60 30.95 -7.17
CA ASP A 88 -13.10 32.03 -8.02
C ASP A 88 -14.58 32.36 -7.74
N ALA A 89 -15.40 31.36 -7.42
CA ALA A 89 -16.80 31.55 -7.04
C ALA A 89 -16.93 32.19 -5.64
N ILE A 90 -16.08 31.79 -4.68
CA ILE A 90 -16.04 32.41 -3.35
C ILE A 90 -15.63 33.89 -3.46
N ARG A 91 -14.60 34.20 -4.25
CA ARG A 91 -14.15 35.58 -4.49
C ARG A 91 -15.20 36.47 -5.16
N SER A 92 -16.05 35.86 -5.99
CA SER A 92 -17.12 36.59 -6.68
C SER A 92 -18.35 36.81 -5.79
N SER A 93 -18.57 35.93 -4.81
CA SER A 93 -19.75 35.98 -3.93
C SER A 93 -19.52 36.69 -2.61
N ARG A 94 -18.26 36.80 -2.15
CA ARG A 94 -17.89 37.40 -0.87
C ARG A 94 -16.92 38.56 -1.07
N GLN A 95 -17.05 39.60 -0.23
CA GLN A 95 -16.16 40.75 -0.26
C GLN A 95 -14.74 40.40 0.20
N THR A 96 -14.58 39.46 1.14
CA THR A 96 -13.28 39.00 1.64
C THR A 96 -13.22 37.49 1.79
N LEU A 97 -12.03 36.91 1.65
CA LEU A 97 -11.78 35.49 1.94
C LEU A 97 -11.74 35.19 3.44
N VAL A 98 -11.45 36.19 4.27
CA VAL A 98 -11.31 36.06 5.73
C VAL A 98 -12.58 35.49 6.34
N GLU A 99 -13.73 36.08 6.04
CA GLU A 99 -15.03 35.62 6.56
C GLU A 99 -15.35 34.16 6.18
N TYR A 100 -14.88 33.69 5.02
CA TYR A 100 -15.06 32.31 4.59
C TYR A 100 -14.21 31.35 5.40
N PHE A 101 -12.91 31.63 5.55
CA PHE A 101 -12.01 30.74 6.29
C PHE A 101 -12.24 30.80 7.80
N ASP A 102 -12.66 31.94 8.36
CA ASP A 102 -13.08 32.04 9.77
C ASP A 102 -14.28 31.13 10.06
N GLU A 103 -15.23 31.04 9.12
CA GLU A 103 -16.36 30.12 9.21
C GLU A 103 -15.89 28.66 9.19
N LEU A 104 -14.94 28.31 8.32
CA LEU A 104 -14.36 26.96 8.25
C LEU A 104 -13.63 26.55 9.54
N ASP A 105 -12.86 27.47 10.14
CA ASP A 105 -12.17 27.22 11.40
C ASP A 105 -13.16 27.07 12.57
N ARG A 106 -14.23 27.89 12.63
CA ARG A 106 -15.32 27.74 13.61
C ARG A 106 -16.04 26.40 13.47
N GLN A 107 -16.17 25.92 12.25
CA GLN A 107 -16.76 24.61 11.96
C GLN A 107 -15.87 23.45 12.43
N GLN A 108 -14.60 23.67 12.75
CA GLN A 108 -13.66 22.61 13.18
C GLN A 108 -13.61 21.44 12.20
N MET A 109 -13.40 21.74 10.92
CA MET A 109 -13.24 20.72 9.89
C MET A 109 -11.98 19.87 10.19
N PRO A 110 -12.06 18.53 10.14
CA PRO A 110 -10.92 17.68 10.46
C PRO A 110 -9.79 17.80 9.43
N LEU A 111 -10.15 18.08 8.16
CA LEU A 111 -9.22 18.42 7.10
C LEU A 111 -9.92 19.16 5.96
N VAL A 112 -9.13 19.90 5.18
CA VAL A 112 -9.52 20.50 3.91
C VAL A 112 -8.60 19.96 2.82
N ILE A 113 -9.18 19.55 1.69
CA ILE A 113 -8.43 19.18 0.50
C ILE A 113 -8.35 20.41 -0.41
N THR A 114 -7.17 20.74 -0.91
CA THR A 114 -7.00 21.84 -1.86
C THR A 114 -6.50 21.32 -3.21
N ILE A 115 -7.09 21.79 -4.31
CA ILE A 115 -6.65 21.45 -5.67
C ILE A 115 -6.18 22.72 -6.38
N GLY A 116 -4.88 22.78 -6.67
CA GLY A 116 -4.26 23.91 -7.37
C GLY A 116 -3.72 25.02 -6.44
N PRO A 117 -2.85 25.91 -6.98
CA PRO A 117 -2.02 26.82 -6.19
C PRO A 117 -2.81 27.93 -5.50
N GLY A 118 -3.84 28.46 -6.14
CA GLY A 118 -4.68 29.51 -5.55
C GLY A 118 -5.46 29.02 -4.32
N ALA A 119 -6.07 27.83 -4.40
CA ALA A 119 -6.83 27.25 -3.30
C ALA A 119 -5.90 26.89 -2.14
N THR A 120 -4.76 26.27 -2.45
CA THR A 120 -3.76 25.89 -1.44
C THR A 120 -3.21 27.11 -0.72
N ARG A 121 -2.85 28.17 -1.45
CA ARG A 121 -2.37 29.42 -0.85
C ARG A 121 -3.44 30.09 0.01
N ALA A 122 -4.67 30.21 -0.49
CA ALA A 122 -5.77 30.80 0.26
C ALA A 122 -6.03 30.05 1.58
N ALA A 123 -6.04 28.71 1.55
CA ALA A 123 -6.15 27.90 2.75
C ALA A 123 -4.97 28.11 3.70
N MET A 124 -3.72 28.12 3.19
CA MET A 124 -2.52 28.33 4.01
C MET A 124 -2.46 29.71 4.69
N ASP A 125 -2.98 30.74 4.04
CA ASP A 125 -2.91 32.11 4.54
C ASP A 125 -3.93 32.34 5.67
N HIS A 126 -5.02 31.57 5.72
CA HIS A 126 -6.13 31.80 6.65
C HIS A 126 -6.35 30.67 7.66
N LEU A 127 -6.06 29.42 7.31
CA LEU A 127 -6.18 28.26 8.21
C LEU A 127 -4.85 28.02 8.93
N GLN A 128 -4.87 28.01 10.26
CA GLN A 128 -3.64 27.83 11.06
C GLN A 128 -3.44 26.39 11.54
N ASP A 129 -4.51 25.75 12.02
CA ASP A 129 -4.44 24.43 12.65
C ASP A 129 -5.12 23.32 11.83
N THR A 130 -5.99 23.71 10.89
CA THR A 130 -6.74 22.77 10.07
C THR A 130 -5.79 22.01 9.15
N VAL A 131 -5.94 20.69 9.09
CA VAL A 131 -5.10 19.85 8.23
C VAL A 131 -5.38 20.17 6.76
N ILE A 132 -4.34 20.50 5.98
CA ILE A 132 -4.44 20.79 4.55
C ILE A 132 -3.79 19.65 3.77
N VAL A 133 -4.60 18.95 2.96
CA VAL A 133 -4.12 17.94 2.02
C VAL A 133 -4.16 18.51 0.61
N PHE A 134 -3.03 19.01 0.11
CA PHE A 134 -2.98 19.62 -1.22
C PHE A 134 -2.85 18.60 -2.35
N SER A 135 -3.28 19.01 -3.53
CA SER A 135 -3.16 18.27 -4.78
C SER A 135 -2.79 19.20 -5.92
N MET A 136 -2.03 18.67 -6.88
CA MET A 136 -1.73 19.34 -8.15
C MET A 136 -1.00 20.68 -7.99
N ILE A 137 0.00 20.68 -7.12
CA ILE A 137 0.89 21.80 -6.87
C ILE A 137 2.25 21.54 -7.50
N ARG A 138 2.84 22.55 -8.14
CA ARG A 138 4.24 22.53 -8.57
C ARG A 138 5.14 23.12 -7.52
N SER A 139 6.32 22.53 -7.39
CA SER A 139 7.38 22.94 -6.46
C SER A 139 6.86 23.29 -5.06
N PRO A 140 6.04 22.42 -4.42
CA PRO A 140 5.42 22.70 -3.11
C PRO A 140 6.45 23.05 -2.03
N ARG A 141 7.69 22.58 -2.17
CA ARG A 141 8.80 22.89 -1.25
C ARG A 141 9.06 24.39 -1.08
N LEU A 142 8.76 25.20 -2.10
CA LEU A 142 8.95 26.66 -2.04
C LEU A 142 8.10 27.34 -0.97
N PHE A 143 7.04 26.71 -0.47
CA PHE A 143 6.14 27.34 0.49
C PHE A 143 5.60 26.40 1.59
N ILE A 144 5.83 25.09 1.53
CA ILE A 144 5.25 24.11 2.46
C ILE A 144 6.25 23.57 3.51
N GLU A 145 7.57 23.66 3.28
CA GLU A 145 8.62 22.92 4.03
C GLU A 145 8.72 23.19 5.56
N GLN A 146 7.82 23.95 6.18
CA GLN A 146 7.83 24.25 7.61
C GLN A 146 6.48 24.12 8.33
N ARG A 147 5.48 23.46 7.72
CA ARG A 147 4.13 23.35 8.32
C ARG A 147 3.70 21.89 8.49
N SER A 148 3.69 21.40 9.72
CA SER A 148 3.39 20.00 10.06
C SER A 148 1.94 19.57 9.78
N HIS A 149 1.01 20.51 9.65
CA HIS A 149 -0.39 20.28 9.31
C HIS A 149 -0.66 20.28 7.80
N ILE A 150 0.39 20.37 6.96
CA ILE A 150 0.26 20.42 5.50
C ILE A 150 1.03 19.27 4.87
N CYS A 151 0.32 18.50 4.05
CA CYS A 151 0.85 17.41 3.25
C CYS A 151 0.10 17.35 1.93
N GLY A 152 0.56 16.53 0.99
CA GLY A 152 -0.15 16.44 -0.28
C GLY A 152 0.65 15.80 -1.40
N VAL A 153 0.10 15.91 -2.61
CA VAL A 153 0.66 15.28 -3.80
C VAL A 153 1.03 16.34 -4.83
N SER A 154 2.34 16.42 -5.12
CA SER A 154 2.90 17.29 -6.15
C SER A 154 2.50 16.82 -7.55
N MET A 155 2.36 17.77 -8.48
CA MET A 155 2.29 17.47 -9.92
C MET A 155 3.63 17.61 -10.65
N ASP A 156 4.73 17.82 -9.92
CA ASP A 156 6.05 17.83 -10.53
C ASP A 156 6.40 16.44 -11.05
N VAL A 157 7.04 16.40 -12.22
CA VAL A 157 7.69 15.20 -12.73
C VAL A 157 9.14 15.24 -12.27
N PRO A 158 9.62 14.23 -11.51
CA PRO A 158 11.00 14.22 -11.04
C PRO A 158 12.00 14.32 -12.20
N MET A 159 13.02 15.18 -12.08
CA MET A 159 14.01 15.37 -13.16
C MET A 159 14.72 14.06 -13.55
N GLN A 160 14.89 13.18 -12.58
CA GLN A 160 15.44 11.85 -12.74
C GLN A 160 14.74 11.02 -13.83
N GLU A 161 13.42 11.19 -14.02
CA GLU A 161 12.69 10.51 -15.09
C GLU A 161 13.17 10.98 -16.47
N TYR A 162 13.30 12.30 -16.69
CA TYR A 162 13.81 12.82 -17.95
C TYR A 162 15.21 12.32 -18.25
N PHE A 163 16.11 12.37 -17.26
CA PHE A 163 17.49 11.90 -17.41
C PHE A 163 17.57 10.42 -17.76
N GLN A 164 16.77 9.57 -17.12
CA GLN A 164 16.71 8.14 -17.49
C GLN A 164 16.26 7.95 -18.93
N ARG A 165 15.22 8.65 -19.40
CA ARG A 165 14.74 8.51 -20.79
C ARG A 165 15.77 9.05 -21.79
N ILE A 166 16.45 10.15 -21.48
CA ILE A 166 17.55 10.67 -22.30
C ILE A 166 18.67 9.63 -22.42
N LYS A 167 19.11 9.01 -21.31
CA LYS A 167 20.15 7.97 -21.33
C LYS A 167 19.70 6.69 -22.02
N GLU A 168 18.44 6.31 -21.92
CA GLU A 168 17.89 5.18 -22.66
C GLU A 168 17.92 5.43 -24.18
N ILE A 169 17.54 6.63 -24.61
CA ILE A 169 17.53 7.03 -26.04
C ILE A 169 18.96 7.20 -26.56
N LYS A 170 19.82 7.92 -25.84
CA LYS A 170 21.22 8.18 -26.20
C LYS A 170 22.13 7.89 -24.99
N PRO A 171 22.63 6.65 -24.86
CA PRO A 171 23.50 6.26 -23.74
C PRO A 171 24.80 7.07 -23.62
N THR A 172 25.24 7.69 -24.71
CA THR A 172 26.44 8.54 -24.76
C THR A 172 26.16 10.01 -24.43
N ALA A 173 24.90 10.41 -24.23
CA ALA A 173 24.54 11.78 -23.88
C ALA A 173 25.26 12.24 -22.60
N ARG A 174 25.72 13.49 -22.61
CA ARG A 174 26.42 14.18 -21.53
C ARG A 174 25.82 15.56 -21.23
N ASN A 175 25.54 16.39 -22.23
CA ASN A 175 25.14 17.78 -21.99
C ASN A 175 23.63 17.99 -22.14
N VAL A 176 22.98 18.49 -21.09
CA VAL A 176 21.54 18.79 -21.10
C VAL A 176 21.31 20.27 -20.85
N SER A 177 20.59 20.93 -21.74
CA SER A 177 20.28 22.35 -21.63
C SER A 177 18.87 22.59 -21.10
N ILE A 178 18.72 23.56 -20.20
CA ILE A 178 17.44 23.94 -19.58
C ILE A 178 17.36 25.46 -19.47
N LEU A 179 16.32 26.05 -20.08
CA LEU A 179 15.99 27.48 -19.92
C LEU A 179 14.83 27.66 -18.94
N TYR A 180 14.93 28.69 -18.10
CA TYR A 180 13.92 29.05 -17.11
C TYR A 180 13.86 30.57 -16.87
N SER A 181 12.73 31.08 -16.40
CA SER A 181 12.52 32.51 -16.12
C SER A 181 11.90 32.79 -14.75
N THR A 182 11.03 31.91 -14.24
CA THR A 182 10.26 32.12 -12.99
C THR A 182 10.90 31.44 -11.78
N PRO A 183 10.50 31.80 -10.54
CA PRO A 183 10.93 31.09 -9.34
C PRO A 183 10.54 29.60 -9.34
N GLU A 184 9.36 29.25 -9.84
CA GLU A 184 8.87 27.87 -9.91
C GLU A 184 9.69 27.03 -10.89
N SER A 185 9.94 27.54 -12.10
CA SER A 185 10.80 26.84 -13.06
C SER A 185 12.26 26.82 -12.62
N ALA A 186 12.73 27.81 -11.86
CA ALA A 186 14.05 27.80 -11.23
C ALA A 186 14.18 26.66 -10.20
N ALA A 187 13.14 26.40 -9.40
CA ALA A 187 13.14 25.29 -8.44
C ALA A 187 13.24 23.94 -9.15
N LEU A 188 12.46 23.72 -10.21
CA LEU A 188 12.55 22.53 -11.05
C LEU A 188 13.93 22.39 -11.73
N ALA A 189 14.48 23.49 -12.25
CA ALA A 189 15.81 23.51 -12.85
C ALA A 189 16.91 23.15 -11.84
N ALA A 190 16.79 23.62 -10.59
CA ALA A 190 17.75 23.30 -9.52
C ALA A 190 17.79 21.79 -9.21
N GLU A 191 16.67 21.08 -9.29
CA GLU A 191 16.63 19.61 -9.13
C GLU A 191 17.47 18.88 -10.18
N ALA A 192 17.54 19.43 -11.40
CA ALA A 192 18.42 18.92 -12.45
C ALA A 192 19.88 18.94 -12.02
N LYS A 193 20.31 20.03 -11.36
CA LYS A 193 21.71 20.14 -10.90
C LYS A 193 22.06 19.18 -9.78
N TYR A 194 21.07 18.77 -8.99
CA TYR A 194 21.25 17.82 -7.90
C TYR A 194 21.33 16.36 -8.39
N SER A 195 20.82 16.06 -9.58
CA SER A 195 20.65 14.72 -10.11
C SER A 195 21.46 14.42 -11.38
N ASP A 196 22.02 15.42 -12.07
CA ASP A 196 22.71 15.29 -13.35
C ASP A 196 23.91 14.31 -13.28
N LEU A 197 24.83 14.53 -12.33
CA LEU A 197 26.06 13.74 -12.21
C LEU A 197 25.79 12.27 -11.90
N ARG A 198 24.73 11.97 -11.13
CA ARG A 198 24.31 10.59 -10.84
C ARG A 198 23.84 9.85 -12.09
N ASN A 199 23.47 10.57 -13.15
CA ASN A 199 23.06 10.02 -14.43
C ASN A 199 24.15 10.13 -15.51
N GLY A 200 25.35 10.60 -15.16
CA GLY A 200 26.43 10.86 -16.11
C GLY A 200 26.10 12.01 -17.08
N LEU A 201 25.31 12.98 -16.63
CA LEU A 201 24.90 14.16 -17.37
C LEU A 201 25.44 15.43 -16.69
N LEU A 202 25.50 16.52 -17.45
CA LEU A 202 25.81 17.87 -17.02
C LEU A 202 24.63 18.76 -17.40
N ALA A 203 23.85 19.17 -16.40
CA ALA A 203 22.76 20.12 -16.58
C ALA A 203 23.31 21.55 -16.67
N ASN A 204 23.12 22.16 -17.83
CA ASN A 204 23.43 23.55 -18.16
C ASN A 204 22.16 24.38 -17.99
N LEU A 205 22.06 25.07 -16.86
CA LEU A 205 20.89 25.88 -16.51
C LEU A 205 21.14 27.33 -16.93
N GLN A 206 20.21 27.92 -17.68
CA GLN A 206 20.30 29.33 -18.06
C GLN A 206 19.00 30.07 -17.72
N LYS A 207 19.11 31.06 -16.83
CA LYS A 207 18.03 31.99 -16.54
C LYS A 207 17.89 32.99 -17.67
N VAL A 208 16.69 33.13 -18.22
CA VAL A 208 16.37 34.12 -19.26
C VAL A 208 15.25 35.04 -18.77
N GLY A 209 15.40 36.34 -19.03
CA GLY A 209 14.47 37.37 -18.51
C GLY A 209 13.27 37.68 -19.40
N SER A 210 13.26 37.20 -20.66
CA SER A 210 12.18 37.46 -21.61
C SER A 210 12.11 36.40 -22.70
N THR A 211 11.01 36.37 -23.45
CA THR A 211 10.85 35.52 -24.64
C THR A 211 11.91 35.80 -25.71
N GLN A 212 12.33 37.07 -25.91
CA GLN A 212 13.39 37.39 -26.87
C GLN A 212 14.77 36.91 -26.40
N ALA A 213 15.04 36.95 -25.09
CA ALA A 213 16.25 36.37 -24.54
C ALA A 213 16.26 34.84 -24.69
N ALA A 214 15.11 34.19 -24.51
CA ALA A 214 14.94 32.76 -24.76
C ALA A 214 15.19 32.42 -26.24
N ALA A 215 14.63 33.19 -27.18
CA ALA A 215 14.87 33.01 -28.61
C ALA A 215 16.38 33.03 -28.97
N ARG A 216 17.13 33.99 -28.41
CA ARG A 216 18.60 34.05 -28.60
C ARG A 216 19.32 32.87 -28.00
N ALA A 217 18.90 32.39 -26.82
CA ALA A 217 19.48 31.22 -26.17
C ALA A 217 19.20 29.94 -26.96
N ILE A 218 17.98 29.81 -27.51
CA ILE A 218 17.59 28.69 -28.38
C ILE A 218 18.43 28.68 -29.65
N ALA A 219 18.59 29.83 -30.32
CA ALA A 219 19.42 29.95 -31.53
C ALA A 219 20.92 29.68 -31.29
N ALA A 220 21.37 29.70 -30.04
CA ALA A 220 22.76 29.40 -29.66
C ALA A 220 22.98 27.92 -29.33
N LEU A 221 21.94 27.07 -29.35
CA LEU A 221 22.08 25.64 -29.18
C LEU A 221 22.88 25.05 -30.35
N ASP A 222 23.84 24.19 -30.04
CA ASP A 222 24.72 23.55 -31.02
C ASP A 222 24.75 22.01 -30.82
N GLU A 223 25.51 21.33 -31.68
CA GLU A 223 25.67 19.87 -31.65
C GLU A 223 26.34 19.32 -30.38
N LYS A 224 26.92 20.19 -29.53
CA LYS A 224 27.46 19.76 -28.22
C LYS A 224 26.35 19.52 -27.21
N THR A 225 25.13 20.01 -27.47
CA THR A 225 23.96 19.76 -26.64
C THR A 225 23.34 18.42 -27.02
N ASP A 226 23.23 17.49 -26.07
CA ASP A 226 22.66 16.17 -26.35
C ASP A 226 21.14 16.13 -26.17
N ALA A 227 20.63 16.92 -25.23
CA ALA A 227 19.21 17.01 -24.92
C ALA A 227 18.83 18.41 -24.43
N PHE A 228 17.57 18.76 -24.64
CA PHE A 228 16.95 19.95 -24.09
C PHE A 228 15.70 19.54 -23.31
N ILE A 229 15.60 19.95 -22.05
CA ILE A 229 14.40 19.69 -21.23
C ILE A 229 13.60 20.99 -21.13
N MET A 230 12.44 20.99 -21.77
CA MET A 230 11.48 22.08 -21.68
C MET A 230 10.69 21.98 -20.38
N LEU A 231 10.89 22.96 -19.50
CA LEU A 231 10.11 23.14 -18.27
C LEU A 231 8.80 23.88 -18.55
N PRO A 232 7.76 23.72 -17.70
CA PRO A 232 6.59 24.58 -17.75
C PRO A 232 6.97 26.01 -17.35
N ASP A 233 7.24 26.84 -18.35
CA ASP A 233 7.70 28.23 -18.21
C ASP A 233 7.05 29.14 -19.29
N PRO A 234 6.63 30.37 -18.96
CA PRO A 234 6.03 31.30 -19.91
C PRO A 234 6.90 31.69 -21.11
N ILE A 235 8.22 31.47 -21.07
CA ILE A 235 9.11 31.79 -22.19
C ILE A 235 8.86 30.94 -23.45
N TYR A 236 8.19 29.79 -23.32
CA TYR A 236 7.89 28.89 -24.43
C TYR A 236 6.52 29.17 -25.02
N ASP A 237 6.35 30.37 -25.57
CA ASP A 237 5.23 30.66 -26.47
C ASP A 237 5.35 29.84 -27.77
N ARG A 238 4.36 29.98 -28.66
CA ARG A 238 4.32 29.24 -29.92
C ARG A 238 5.58 29.48 -30.77
N ILE A 239 6.05 30.72 -30.85
CA ILE A 239 7.19 31.11 -31.69
C ILE A 239 8.48 30.48 -31.15
N ASN A 240 8.72 30.61 -29.85
CA ASN A 240 9.91 30.04 -29.21
C ASN A 240 9.89 28.52 -29.22
N PHE A 241 8.72 27.89 -29.07
CA PHE A 241 8.62 26.44 -29.20
C PHE A 241 8.93 25.96 -30.62
N GLU A 242 8.37 26.60 -31.65
CA GLU A 242 8.64 26.25 -33.06
C GLU A 242 10.14 26.41 -33.40
N ALA A 243 10.77 27.50 -32.94
CA ALA A 243 12.21 27.73 -33.08
C ALA A 243 13.03 26.66 -32.35
N LEU A 244 12.65 26.31 -31.11
CA LEU A 244 13.33 25.29 -30.32
C LEU A 244 13.22 23.90 -30.97
N SER A 245 12.01 23.53 -31.41
CA SER A 245 11.76 22.27 -32.12
C SER A 245 12.63 22.19 -33.38
N THR A 246 12.62 23.23 -34.21
CA THR A 246 13.40 23.25 -35.46
C THR A 246 14.90 23.11 -35.18
N THR A 247 15.43 23.92 -34.26
CA THR A 247 16.84 23.89 -33.86
C THR A 247 17.24 22.52 -33.30
N CYS A 248 16.40 21.92 -32.45
CA CYS A 248 16.66 20.60 -31.90
C CYS A 248 16.68 19.52 -32.99
N GLN A 249 15.76 19.57 -33.94
CA GLN A 249 15.71 18.64 -35.05
C GLN A 249 16.97 18.73 -35.93
N GLU A 250 17.39 19.95 -36.28
CA GLU A 250 18.57 20.22 -37.11
C GLU A 250 19.86 19.68 -36.47
N HIS A 251 20.03 19.90 -35.16
CA HIS A 251 21.22 19.49 -34.41
C HIS A 251 21.11 18.10 -33.76
N SER A 252 20.04 17.34 -34.04
CA SER A 252 19.79 16.01 -33.45
C SER A 252 19.78 16.02 -31.90
N ILE A 253 19.25 17.10 -31.31
CA ILE A 253 19.08 17.29 -29.87
C ILE A 253 17.79 16.61 -29.42
N ILE A 254 17.86 15.81 -28.36
CA ILE A 254 16.67 15.19 -27.77
C ILE A 254 15.84 16.26 -27.06
N LEU A 255 14.78 16.74 -27.72
CA LEU A 255 13.82 17.65 -27.11
C LEU A 255 12.80 16.89 -26.26
N ALA A 256 12.83 17.12 -24.95
CA ALA A 256 11.92 16.57 -23.97
C ALA A 256 10.96 17.65 -23.43
N SER A 257 9.69 17.29 -23.20
CA SER A 257 8.68 18.21 -22.65
C SER A 257 7.88 17.60 -21.51
N ASN A 258 7.25 18.43 -20.70
CA ASN A 258 6.33 18.00 -19.66
C ASN A 258 4.87 17.84 -20.13
N TYR A 259 4.56 18.17 -21.40
CA TYR A 259 3.20 18.04 -21.96
C TYR A 259 3.15 17.25 -23.27
N SER A 260 2.14 16.40 -23.39
CA SER A 260 1.88 15.62 -24.61
C SER A 260 1.56 16.48 -25.85
N SER A 261 1.07 17.71 -25.67
CA SER A 261 0.79 18.65 -26.77
C SER A 261 2.07 19.05 -27.51
N PHE A 262 3.16 19.32 -26.79
CA PHE A 262 4.46 19.64 -27.39
C PHE A 262 5.09 18.42 -28.07
N VAL A 263 4.85 17.20 -27.55
CA VAL A 263 5.25 15.97 -28.25
C VAL A 263 4.58 15.88 -29.61
N ARG A 264 3.25 16.09 -29.68
CA ARG A 264 2.53 16.13 -30.96
C ARG A 264 3.00 17.26 -31.88
N ALA A 265 3.43 18.38 -31.31
CA ALA A 265 3.83 19.56 -32.08
C ALA A 265 5.29 19.55 -32.55
N GLY A 266 6.19 18.77 -31.93
CA GLY A 266 7.60 18.73 -32.35
C GLY A 266 8.62 18.39 -31.26
N ALA A 267 8.29 17.56 -30.27
CA ALA A 267 9.27 17.08 -29.28
C ALA A 267 9.44 15.56 -29.38
N VAL A 268 10.64 15.05 -29.10
CA VAL A 268 10.95 13.62 -29.18
C VAL A 268 10.07 12.83 -28.22
N PHE A 269 10.04 13.27 -26.96
CA PHE A 269 9.22 12.63 -25.94
C PHE A 269 8.69 13.64 -24.93
N GLY A 270 7.68 13.21 -24.19
CA GLY A 270 7.19 13.98 -23.07
C GLY A 270 6.70 13.13 -21.93
N ILE A 271 6.87 13.65 -20.72
CA ILE A 271 6.47 13.00 -19.48
C ILE A 271 5.44 13.89 -18.83
N THR A 272 4.19 13.45 -18.81
CA THR A 272 3.08 14.21 -18.26
C THR A 272 2.59 13.56 -16.98
N PRO A 273 2.32 14.34 -15.91
CA PRO A 273 1.72 13.79 -14.70
C PRO A 273 0.38 13.13 -15.02
N ASP A 274 0.12 11.98 -14.39
CA ASP A 274 -1.22 11.39 -14.41
C ASP A 274 -2.10 12.06 -13.35
N TYR A 275 -2.91 13.03 -13.79
CA TYR A 275 -3.79 13.80 -12.92
C TYR A 275 -4.79 12.92 -12.17
N SER A 276 -5.27 11.85 -12.80
CA SER A 276 -6.13 10.86 -12.14
C SER A 276 -5.39 10.12 -11.02
N GLN A 277 -4.12 9.75 -11.25
CA GLN A 277 -3.31 9.10 -10.23
C GLN A 277 -2.99 10.03 -9.07
N ILE A 278 -2.67 11.30 -9.36
CA ILE A 278 -2.48 12.34 -8.33
C ILE A 278 -3.74 12.45 -7.46
N GLY A 279 -4.91 12.56 -8.09
CA GLY A 279 -6.20 12.61 -7.39
C GLY A 279 -6.43 11.41 -6.47
N ARG A 280 -6.19 10.19 -6.96
CA ARG A 280 -6.29 8.96 -6.13
C ARG A 280 -5.32 8.97 -4.95
N LEU A 281 -4.07 9.36 -5.16
CA LEU A 281 -3.08 9.44 -4.09
C LEU A 281 -3.50 10.46 -3.02
N THR A 282 -4.01 11.62 -3.44
CA THR A 282 -4.54 12.64 -2.53
C THR A 282 -5.74 12.12 -1.75
N GLY A 283 -6.72 11.49 -2.41
CA GLY A 283 -7.89 10.93 -1.74
C GLY A 283 -7.54 9.82 -0.75
N ALA A 284 -6.64 8.91 -1.13
CA ALA A 284 -6.17 7.85 -0.24
C ALA A 284 -5.38 8.39 0.96
N MET A 285 -4.58 9.44 0.77
CA MET A 285 -3.88 10.16 1.85
C MET A 285 -4.88 10.80 2.82
N ALA A 286 -5.85 11.57 2.30
CA ALA A 286 -6.90 12.18 3.11
C ALA A 286 -7.73 11.13 3.86
N GLN A 287 -8.05 10.00 3.23
CA GLN A 287 -8.79 8.91 3.85
C GLN A 287 -8.05 8.28 5.05
N ARG A 288 -6.72 8.09 4.96
CA ARG A 288 -5.91 7.59 6.08
C ARG A 288 -5.84 8.58 7.23
N ILE A 289 -5.71 9.88 6.91
CA ILE A 289 -5.73 10.95 7.91
C ILE A 289 -7.08 11.01 8.64
N LEU A 290 -8.20 10.94 7.91
CA LEU A 290 -9.55 10.88 8.51
C LEU A 290 -9.74 9.68 9.44
N GLN A 291 -9.09 8.57 9.13
CA GLN A 291 -9.13 7.35 9.93
C GLN A 291 -8.14 7.34 11.09
N ARG A 292 -7.33 8.41 11.25
CA ARG A 292 -6.23 8.51 12.22
C ARG A 292 -5.22 7.37 12.07
N GLU A 293 -5.09 6.82 10.87
CA GLU A 293 -4.09 5.81 10.53
C GLU A 293 -2.72 6.46 10.21
N SER A 294 -2.72 7.76 9.89
CA SER A 294 -1.54 8.57 9.60
C SER A 294 -1.84 10.06 9.87
N ASP A 295 -0.80 10.90 9.86
CA ASP A 295 -0.90 12.36 9.88
C ASP A 295 -0.08 13.00 8.73
N CYS A 296 -0.12 14.33 8.60
CA CYS A 296 0.63 15.04 7.56
C CYS A 296 2.15 15.02 7.76
N ALA A 297 2.64 14.93 8.99
CA ALA A 297 4.08 14.83 9.25
C ALA A 297 4.63 13.49 8.72
N GLN A 298 3.84 12.41 8.83
CA GLN A 298 4.16 11.10 8.29
C GLN A 298 3.95 11.00 6.77
N GLU A 299 2.84 11.55 6.24
CA GLU A 299 2.54 11.48 4.81
C GLU A 299 3.47 12.37 3.96
N SER A 300 3.83 13.55 4.47
CA SER A 300 4.70 14.53 3.82
C SER A 300 4.26 14.91 2.39
N VAL A 301 5.16 15.46 1.58
CA VAL A 301 4.92 15.70 0.16
C VAL A 301 5.24 14.44 -0.64
N ARG A 302 4.26 13.96 -1.41
CA ARG A 302 4.41 12.79 -2.30
C ARG A 302 4.41 13.20 -3.77
N PHE A 303 4.98 12.33 -4.60
CA PHE A 303 4.95 12.42 -6.06
C PHE A 303 4.15 11.24 -6.62
N ALA A 304 3.64 11.37 -7.84
CA ALA A 304 2.99 10.25 -8.51
C ALA A 304 4.03 9.21 -8.92
N ASP A 305 3.82 7.95 -8.51
CA ASP A 305 4.70 6.81 -8.85
C ASP A 305 4.63 6.41 -10.35
N TYR A 306 3.73 7.03 -11.11
CA TYR A 306 3.53 6.78 -12.53
C TYR A 306 3.27 8.10 -13.26
N SER A 307 4.02 8.32 -14.34
CA SER A 307 3.81 9.42 -15.28
C SER A 307 3.48 8.87 -16.67
N LEU A 308 2.62 9.59 -17.39
CA LEU A 308 2.25 9.26 -18.76
C LEU A 308 3.40 9.61 -19.69
N PHE A 309 3.89 8.62 -20.43
CA PHE A 309 5.03 8.78 -21.34
C PHE A 309 4.55 8.79 -22.79
N TYR A 310 4.88 9.85 -23.51
CA TYR A 310 4.54 10.05 -24.92
C TYR A 310 5.81 10.15 -25.74
N VAL A 311 5.78 9.67 -26.97
CA VAL A 311 6.88 9.77 -27.93
C VAL A 311 6.32 10.18 -29.29
N ASN A 312 7.05 11.00 -30.02
CA ASN A 312 6.77 11.33 -31.41
C ASN A 312 7.76 10.59 -32.31
N GLU A 313 7.34 9.44 -32.82
CA GLU A 313 8.20 8.56 -33.63
C GLU A 313 8.60 9.20 -34.96
N GLU A 314 7.70 9.97 -35.57
CA GLU A 314 7.95 10.68 -36.82
C GLU A 314 8.97 11.81 -36.61
N TYR A 315 8.76 12.66 -35.60
CA TYR A 315 9.71 13.72 -35.26
C TYR A 315 11.08 13.16 -34.88
N ALA A 316 11.13 12.09 -34.07
CA ALA A 316 12.39 11.45 -33.71
C ALA A 316 13.15 10.93 -34.93
N ALA A 317 12.45 10.32 -35.90
CA ALA A 317 13.05 9.89 -37.15
C ALA A 317 13.59 11.06 -37.98
N ASN A 318 12.84 12.16 -38.10
CA ASN A 318 13.27 13.37 -38.80
C ASN A 318 14.47 14.06 -38.13
N ALA A 319 14.54 13.99 -36.80
CA ALA A 319 15.67 14.46 -35.98
C ALA A 319 16.84 13.47 -35.95
N ARG A 320 16.75 12.32 -36.64
CA ARG A 320 17.78 11.26 -36.68
C ARG A 320 18.09 10.67 -35.29
N ILE A 321 17.10 10.64 -34.41
CA ILE A 321 17.19 10.12 -33.04
C ILE A 321 16.58 8.72 -33.02
N PRO A 322 17.39 7.64 -32.89
CA PRO A 322 16.87 6.29 -32.85
C PRO A 322 16.11 6.04 -31.54
N LEU A 323 14.89 5.52 -31.64
CA LEU A 323 14.09 5.14 -30.48
C LEU A 323 14.32 3.66 -30.14
N PRO A 324 14.82 3.33 -28.93
CA PRO A 324 14.95 1.95 -28.47
C PRO A 324 13.58 1.26 -28.32
N PRO A 325 13.51 -0.10 -28.42
CA PRO A 325 12.27 -0.84 -28.20
C PRO A 325 11.59 -0.56 -26.86
N GLY A 326 12.37 -0.39 -25.78
CA GLY A 326 11.82 -0.08 -24.44
C GLY A 326 11.09 1.25 -24.38
N ILE A 327 11.58 2.28 -25.09
CA ILE A 327 10.94 3.60 -25.20
C ILE A 327 9.60 3.49 -25.94
N ARG A 328 9.56 2.78 -27.07
CA ARG A 328 8.31 2.52 -27.81
C ARG A 328 7.31 1.71 -26.99
N GLN A 329 7.78 0.67 -26.29
CA GLN A 329 6.93 -0.14 -25.43
C GLN A 329 6.29 0.70 -24.32
N ARG A 330 7.06 1.56 -23.64
CA ARG A 330 6.56 2.45 -22.58
C ARG A 330 5.47 3.40 -23.09
N ALA A 331 5.68 3.99 -24.28
CA ALA A 331 4.66 4.84 -24.90
C ALA A 331 3.40 4.03 -25.26
N GLY A 332 3.56 2.80 -25.75
CA GLY A 332 2.46 1.88 -26.02
C GLY A 332 1.66 1.51 -24.77
N LEU A 333 2.33 1.26 -23.64
CA LEU A 333 1.67 0.99 -22.35
C LEU A 333 0.90 2.21 -21.85
N THR A 334 1.43 3.42 -22.03
CA THR A 334 0.71 4.66 -21.71
C THR A 334 -0.56 4.80 -22.54
N ARG A 335 -0.50 4.51 -23.84
CA ARG A 335 -1.69 4.53 -24.73
C ARG A 335 -2.74 3.52 -24.31
N LEU A 336 -2.32 2.29 -23.98
CA LEU A 336 -3.21 1.26 -23.44
C LEU A 336 -3.82 1.70 -22.10
N PHE A 337 -3.01 2.27 -21.20
CA PHE A 337 -3.50 2.73 -19.90
C PHE A 337 -4.59 3.79 -20.06
N ARG A 338 -4.38 4.79 -20.92
CA ARG A 338 -5.40 5.81 -21.24
C ARG A 338 -6.68 5.18 -21.80
N ALA A 339 -6.57 4.23 -22.73
CA ALA A 339 -7.74 3.52 -23.25
C ALA A 339 -8.49 2.74 -22.15
N GLY A 340 -7.76 2.10 -21.23
CA GLY A 340 -8.32 1.42 -20.07
C GLY A 340 -9.11 2.37 -19.16
N VAL A 341 -8.55 3.55 -18.87
CA VAL A 341 -9.22 4.60 -18.08
C VAL A 341 -10.46 5.13 -18.79
N THR A 342 -10.39 5.38 -20.11
CA THR A 342 -11.57 5.78 -20.90
C THR A 342 -12.68 4.73 -20.81
N PHE A 343 -12.36 3.44 -20.95
CA PHE A 343 -13.35 2.38 -20.77
C PHE A 343 -13.95 2.35 -19.34
N MET A 344 -13.18 2.70 -18.31
CA MET A 344 -13.74 2.83 -16.96
C MET A 344 -14.74 3.98 -16.85
N GLN A 345 -14.40 5.15 -17.42
CA GLN A 345 -15.24 6.34 -17.41
C GLN A 345 -16.56 6.10 -18.17
N GLU A 346 -16.50 5.36 -19.28
CA GLU A 346 -17.68 4.94 -20.05
C GLU A 346 -18.47 3.79 -19.41
N GLY A 347 -18.07 3.29 -18.24
CA GLY A 347 -18.72 2.15 -17.56
C GLY A 347 -18.46 0.79 -18.23
N LYS A 348 -17.60 0.72 -19.26
CA LYS A 348 -17.18 -0.52 -19.95
C LYS A 348 -16.14 -1.30 -19.14
N LEU A 349 -16.50 -1.67 -17.92
CA LEU A 349 -15.61 -2.26 -16.92
C LEU A 349 -14.93 -3.57 -17.38
N LYS A 350 -15.62 -4.42 -18.16
CA LYS A 350 -15.03 -5.66 -18.69
C LYS A 350 -13.86 -5.37 -19.64
N SER A 351 -14.02 -4.39 -20.54
CA SER A 351 -12.98 -3.96 -21.46
C SER A 351 -11.80 -3.33 -20.71
N ALA A 352 -12.10 -2.44 -19.76
CA ALA A 352 -11.09 -1.85 -18.89
C ALA A 352 -10.26 -2.92 -18.16
N ARG A 353 -10.91 -3.96 -17.61
CA ARG A 353 -10.22 -5.07 -16.93
C ARG A 353 -9.22 -5.76 -17.84
N ILE A 354 -9.62 -6.08 -19.07
CA ILE A 354 -8.76 -6.76 -20.06
C ILE A 354 -7.55 -5.88 -20.39
N VAL A 355 -7.78 -4.59 -20.59
CA VAL A 355 -6.70 -3.64 -20.89
C VAL A 355 -5.69 -3.57 -19.75
N PHE A 356 -6.12 -3.34 -18.51
CA PHE A 356 -5.18 -3.30 -17.38
C PHE A 356 -4.48 -4.63 -17.14
N GLN A 357 -5.18 -5.75 -17.31
CA GLN A 357 -4.56 -7.07 -17.24
C GLN A 357 -3.46 -7.24 -18.30
N SER A 358 -3.67 -6.76 -19.52
CA SER A 358 -2.68 -6.81 -20.59
C SER A 358 -1.44 -5.95 -20.30
N ILE A 359 -1.63 -4.81 -19.62
CA ILE A 359 -0.54 -3.96 -19.14
C ILE A 359 0.26 -4.71 -18.08
N LEU A 360 -0.42 -5.28 -17.07
CA LEU A 360 0.23 -6.02 -15.98
C LEU A 360 0.95 -7.29 -16.42
N GLN A 361 0.57 -7.89 -17.55
CA GLN A 361 1.31 -8.99 -18.16
C GLN A 361 2.64 -8.54 -18.76
N LYS A 362 2.70 -7.31 -19.30
CA LYS A 362 3.89 -6.73 -19.94
C LYS A 362 4.78 -5.98 -18.94
N ASP A 363 4.16 -5.38 -17.94
CA ASP A 363 4.80 -4.60 -16.88
C ASP A 363 4.11 -4.93 -15.55
N PRO A 364 4.50 -6.02 -14.88
CA PRO A 364 3.93 -6.41 -13.60
C PRO A 364 4.12 -5.35 -12.52
N ALA A 365 5.14 -4.49 -12.62
CA ALA A 365 5.45 -3.45 -11.65
C ALA A 365 4.62 -2.16 -11.83
N ASN A 366 3.72 -2.12 -12.83
CA ASN A 366 2.87 -0.97 -13.09
C ASN A 366 1.80 -0.79 -12.00
N GLU A 367 2.12 -0.02 -10.96
CA GLU A 367 1.21 0.21 -9.83
C GLU A 367 -0.07 0.94 -10.23
N ALA A 368 0.00 1.86 -11.20
CA ALA A 368 -1.17 2.54 -11.72
C ALA A 368 -2.16 1.55 -12.37
N ALA A 369 -1.68 0.69 -13.28
CA ALA A 369 -2.50 -0.35 -13.89
C ALA A 369 -3.02 -1.37 -12.87
N ARG A 370 -2.22 -1.69 -11.84
CA ARG A 370 -2.65 -2.60 -10.76
C ARG A 370 -3.78 -2.00 -9.94
N SER A 371 -3.64 -0.73 -9.56
CA SER A 371 -4.66 0.01 -8.83
C SER A 371 -5.96 0.09 -9.63
N SER A 372 -5.89 0.52 -10.89
CA SER A 372 -7.04 0.59 -11.79
C SER A 372 -7.68 -0.80 -12.03
N TYR A 373 -6.89 -1.85 -12.22
CA TYR A 373 -7.38 -3.22 -12.34
C TYR A 373 -8.17 -3.65 -11.09
N ASN A 374 -7.62 -3.42 -9.89
CA ASN A 374 -8.29 -3.77 -8.64
C ASN A 374 -9.61 -3.01 -8.46
N LEU A 375 -9.63 -1.72 -8.79
CA LEU A 375 -10.85 -0.91 -8.74
C LEU A 375 -11.92 -1.46 -9.70
N VAL A 376 -11.53 -1.81 -10.93
CA VAL A 376 -12.43 -2.43 -11.91
C VAL A 376 -12.97 -3.76 -11.42
N VAL A 377 -12.12 -4.63 -10.86
CA VAL A 377 -12.54 -5.92 -10.29
C VAL A 377 -13.52 -5.69 -9.14
N ASN A 378 -13.23 -4.78 -8.22
CA ASN A 378 -14.12 -4.44 -7.11
C ASN A 378 -15.51 -3.98 -7.61
N ARG A 379 -15.55 -3.11 -8.63
CA ARG A 379 -16.81 -2.66 -9.22
C ARG A 379 -17.57 -3.78 -9.93
N LEU A 380 -16.87 -4.69 -10.61
CA LEU A 380 -17.47 -5.82 -11.30
C LEU A 380 -18.02 -6.89 -10.35
N THR A 381 -17.37 -7.12 -9.21
CA THR A 381 -17.68 -8.25 -8.32
C THR A 381 -18.34 -7.85 -7.01
N GLY A 382 -18.47 -6.55 -6.73
CA GLY A 382 -18.86 -6.00 -5.42
C GLY A 382 -20.11 -6.66 -4.83
N ASP A 383 -21.20 -6.74 -5.60
CA ASP A 383 -22.46 -7.34 -5.14
C ASP A 383 -22.33 -8.83 -4.83
N SER A 384 -21.75 -9.59 -5.76
CA SER A 384 -21.53 -11.03 -5.57
C SER A 384 -20.60 -11.30 -4.38
N THR A 385 -19.55 -10.50 -4.20
CA THR A 385 -18.64 -10.64 -3.04
C THR A 385 -19.32 -10.31 -1.72
N ARG A 386 -20.20 -9.29 -1.68
CA ARG A 386 -20.99 -8.95 -0.48
C ARG A 386 -21.95 -10.07 -0.11
N GLN A 387 -22.70 -10.61 -1.08
CA GLN A 387 -23.63 -11.71 -0.85
C GLN A 387 -22.91 -12.97 -0.35
N LEU A 388 -21.79 -13.34 -0.98
CA LEU A 388 -20.97 -14.47 -0.56
C LEU A 388 -20.37 -14.27 0.82
N LEU A 389 -19.95 -13.05 1.19
CA LEU A 389 -19.43 -12.75 2.52
C LEU A 389 -20.50 -12.97 3.59
N THR A 390 -21.72 -12.49 3.36
CA THR A 390 -22.84 -12.71 4.28
C THR A 390 -23.15 -14.20 4.42
N SER A 391 -23.23 -14.94 3.30
CA SER A 391 -23.46 -16.39 3.31
C SER A 391 -22.36 -17.14 4.05
N ALA A 392 -21.09 -16.80 3.81
CA ALA A 392 -19.95 -17.44 4.45
C ALA A 392 -19.95 -17.24 5.97
N ARG A 393 -20.34 -16.05 6.45
CA ARG A 393 -20.44 -15.75 7.88
C ARG A 393 -21.57 -16.50 8.55
N GLN A 394 -22.75 -16.55 7.92
CA GLN A 394 -23.89 -17.31 8.41
C GLN A 394 -23.55 -18.82 8.51
N LYS A 395 -22.91 -19.38 7.48
CA LYS A 395 -22.44 -20.78 7.48
C LYS A 395 -21.42 -21.04 8.59
N ARG A 396 -20.53 -20.09 8.85
CA ARG A 396 -19.56 -20.16 9.96
C ARG A 396 -20.25 -20.15 11.32
N GLU A 397 -21.26 -19.30 11.51
CA GLU A 397 -22.05 -19.24 12.76
C GLU A 397 -22.81 -20.54 13.00
N GLN A 398 -23.30 -21.18 11.94
CA GLN A 398 -23.90 -22.50 11.96
C GLN A 398 -22.88 -23.65 12.11
N GLN A 399 -21.60 -23.34 12.33
CA GLN A 399 -20.48 -24.30 12.39
C GLN A 399 -20.30 -25.15 11.11
N ASN A 400 -20.93 -24.76 10.00
CA ASN A 400 -20.73 -25.38 8.69
C ASN A 400 -19.48 -24.79 8.02
N TYR A 401 -18.32 -25.11 8.60
CA TYR A 401 -17.04 -24.56 8.17
C TYR A 401 -16.67 -24.92 6.73
N ALA A 402 -17.02 -26.13 6.27
CA ALA A 402 -16.74 -26.57 4.91
C ALA A 402 -17.44 -25.68 3.86
N ALA A 403 -18.72 -25.39 4.07
CA ALA A 403 -19.47 -24.50 3.19
C ALA A 403 -18.98 -23.04 3.29
N ALA A 404 -18.65 -22.56 4.50
CA ALA A 404 -18.08 -21.22 4.69
C ALA A 404 -16.75 -21.05 3.93
N ILE A 405 -15.85 -22.02 4.03
CA ILE A 405 -14.57 -22.04 3.31
C ILE A 405 -14.79 -22.01 1.79
N ALA A 406 -15.77 -22.74 1.27
CA ALA A 406 -16.09 -22.75 -0.15
C ALA A 406 -16.52 -21.35 -0.65
N ASP A 407 -17.37 -20.65 0.10
CA ASP A 407 -17.80 -19.29 -0.23
C ASP A 407 -16.63 -18.29 -0.22
N TYR A 408 -15.77 -18.33 0.82
CA TYR A 408 -14.57 -17.48 0.88
C TYR A 408 -13.62 -17.75 -0.28
N ARG A 409 -13.42 -19.03 -0.66
CA ARG A 409 -12.63 -19.38 -1.85
C ARG A 409 -13.27 -18.83 -3.12
N ARG A 410 -14.59 -18.86 -3.24
CA ARG A 410 -15.30 -18.28 -4.38
C ARG A 410 -15.11 -16.76 -4.46
N ILE A 411 -15.14 -16.05 -3.33
CA ILE A 411 -14.81 -14.62 -3.27
C ILE A 411 -13.40 -14.37 -3.81
N LEU A 412 -12.41 -15.15 -3.37
CA LEU A 412 -11.02 -15.00 -3.80
C LEU A 412 -10.78 -15.40 -5.26
N GLN A 413 -11.62 -16.25 -5.85
CA GLN A 413 -11.61 -16.52 -7.29
C GLN A 413 -12.12 -15.32 -8.10
N LEU A 414 -13.17 -14.64 -7.61
CA LEU A 414 -13.73 -13.46 -8.26
C LEU A 414 -12.81 -12.24 -8.09
N ASN A 415 -12.26 -12.08 -6.90
CA ASN A 415 -11.40 -10.98 -6.51
C ASN A 415 -10.22 -11.49 -5.66
N PRO A 416 -9.10 -11.85 -6.30
CA PRO A 416 -7.90 -12.34 -5.61
C PRO A 416 -7.32 -11.35 -4.60
N GLY A 417 -7.54 -10.04 -4.81
CA GLY A 417 -7.10 -8.95 -3.95
C GLY A 417 -7.99 -8.69 -2.73
N HIS A 418 -9.07 -9.46 -2.53
CA HIS A 418 -10.06 -9.20 -1.47
C HIS A 418 -9.51 -9.49 -0.06
N ARG A 419 -8.89 -8.49 0.57
CA ARG A 419 -8.22 -8.59 1.88
C ARG A 419 -9.09 -9.20 2.97
N LYS A 420 -10.34 -8.72 3.12
CA LYS A 420 -11.25 -9.17 4.19
C LYS A 420 -11.58 -10.67 4.11
N ALA A 421 -11.95 -11.15 2.91
CA ALA A 421 -12.21 -12.57 2.68
C ALA A 421 -10.99 -13.45 2.95
N ARG A 422 -9.77 -12.99 2.63
CA ARG A 422 -8.54 -13.72 2.94
C ARG A 422 -8.31 -13.84 4.45
N ALA A 423 -8.47 -12.74 5.19
CA ALA A 423 -8.35 -12.72 6.64
C ALA A 423 -9.42 -13.60 7.32
N GLU A 424 -10.69 -13.44 6.93
CA GLU A 424 -11.80 -14.23 7.49
C GLU A 424 -11.69 -15.73 7.14
N LEU A 425 -11.18 -16.08 5.96
CA LEU A 425 -10.89 -17.47 5.60
C LEU A 425 -9.89 -18.12 6.57
N GLN A 426 -8.83 -17.40 6.96
CA GLN A 426 -7.85 -17.90 7.93
C GLN A 426 -8.51 -18.17 9.29
N VAL A 427 -9.37 -17.25 9.75
CA VAL A 427 -10.14 -17.41 10.99
C VAL A 427 -11.06 -18.63 10.91
N VAL A 428 -11.67 -18.90 9.76
CA VAL A 428 -12.56 -20.07 9.58
C VAL A 428 -11.78 -21.38 9.63
N TRP A 429 -10.57 -21.44 9.05
CA TRP A 429 -9.70 -22.61 9.17
C TRP A 429 -9.30 -22.89 10.62
N GLN A 430 -8.97 -21.84 11.37
CA GLN A 430 -8.68 -21.94 12.80
C GLN A 430 -9.90 -22.47 13.59
N ALA A 431 -11.09 -21.91 13.37
CA ALA A 431 -12.31 -22.34 14.05
C ALA A 431 -12.68 -23.80 13.73
N ARG A 432 -12.53 -24.21 12.46
CA ARG A 432 -12.72 -25.61 12.05
C ARG A 432 -11.77 -26.54 12.79
N SER A 433 -10.49 -26.18 12.81
CA SER A 433 -9.46 -26.96 13.50
C SER A 433 -9.74 -27.07 15.01
N GLU A 434 -10.20 -26.00 15.65
CA GLU A 434 -10.56 -26.04 17.08
C GLU A 434 -11.78 -26.93 17.34
N SER A 435 -12.79 -26.89 16.47
CA SER A 435 -13.95 -27.79 16.54
C SER A 435 -13.54 -29.26 16.39
N GLU A 436 -12.67 -29.57 15.41
CA GLU A 436 -12.08 -30.90 15.21
C GLU A 436 -11.28 -31.34 16.45
N TYR A 437 -10.51 -30.43 17.06
CA TYR A 437 -9.81 -30.69 18.33
C TYR A 437 -10.77 -31.05 19.48
N HIS A 438 -11.87 -30.30 19.66
CA HIS A 438 -12.86 -30.62 20.70
C HIS A 438 -13.54 -31.97 20.46
N GLN A 439 -13.81 -32.31 19.21
CA GLN A 439 -14.31 -33.64 18.86
C GLN A 439 -13.30 -34.74 19.20
N ALA A 440 -12.00 -34.49 18.95
CA ALA A 440 -10.93 -35.41 19.32
C ALA A 440 -10.86 -35.60 20.85
N GLU A 441 -11.00 -34.54 21.64
CA GLU A 441 -11.06 -34.63 23.10
C GLU A 441 -12.24 -35.48 23.58
N GLY A 442 -13.43 -35.33 22.99
CA GLY A 442 -14.59 -36.17 23.30
C GLY A 442 -14.35 -37.66 22.99
N LEU A 443 -13.72 -37.96 21.84
CA LEU A 443 -13.31 -39.32 21.48
C LEU A 443 -12.26 -39.87 22.47
N ARG A 444 -11.32 -39.04 22.90
CA ARG A 444 -10.30 -39.43 23.88
C ARG A 444 -10.92 -39.76 25.23
N GLN A 445 -11.83 -38.93 25.72
CA GLN A 445 -12.51 -39.12 27.01
C GLN A 445 -13.41 -40.36 27.03
N SER A 446 -14.00 -40.72 25.89
CA SER A 446 -14.79 -41.95 25.73
C SER A 446 -13.95 -43.22 25.51
N GLY A 447 -12.61 -43.13 25.61
CA GLY A 447 -11.71 -44.28 25.45
C GLY A 447 -11.43 -44.67 23.98
N ARG A 448 -11.99 -43.94 23.01
CA ARG A 448 -11.78 -44.16 21.57
C ARG A 448 -10.48 -43.50 21.10
N HIS A 449 -9.35 -43.93 21.66
CA HIS A 449 -8.07 -43.23 21.51
C HIS A 449 -7.57 -43.14 20.05
N PHE A 450 -7.72 -44.20 19.25
CA PHE A 450 -7.27 -44.16 17.85
C PHE A 450 -8.13 -43.23 16.96
N ASP A 451 -9.44 -43.14 17.24
CA ASP A 451 -10.31 -42.18 16.57
C ASP A 451 -9.95 -40.75 16.97
N ALA A 452 -9.63 -40.52 18.25
CA ALA A 452 -9.12 -39.24 18.72
C ALA A 452 -7.81 -38.86 18.02
N ILE A 453 -6.87 -39.80 17.83
CA ILE A 453 -5.62 -39.56 17.10
C ILE A 453 -5.89 -39.11 15.66
N ARG A 454 -6.78 -39.80 14.93
CA ARG A 454 -7.16 -39.40 13.56
C ARG A 454 -7.76 -38.00 13.54
N MET A 455 -8.61 -37.69 14.52
CA MET A 455 -9.26 -36.39 14.62
C MET A 455 -8.28 -35.26 14.98
N TYR A 456 -7.31 -35.48 15.86
CA TYR A 456 -6.25 -34.50 16.09
C TYR A 456 -5.40 -34.27 14.82
N GLN A 457 -5.08 -35.32 14.08
CA GLN A 457 -4.36 -35.17 12.80
C GLN A 457 -5.18 -34.35 11.80
N GLN A 458 -6.49 -34.56 11.75
CA GLN A 458 -7.40 -33.77 10.92
C GLN A 458 -7.39 -32.30 11.35
N ALA A 459 -7.51 -32.01 12.65
CA ALA A 459 -7.42 -30.65 13.20
C ALA A 459 -6.12 -29.94 12.77
N ILE A 460 -4.99 -30.63 12.87
CA ILE A 460 -3.67 -30.10 12.47
C ILE A 460 -3.60 -29.88 10.94
N SER A 461 -4.21 -30.77 10.15
CA SER A 461 -4.25 -30.61 8.69
C SER A 461 -5.11 -29.42 8.25
N SER A 462 -6.22 -29.15 8.94
CA SER A 462 -7.08 -27.99 8.70
C SER A 462 -6.37 -26.69 9.06
N TYR A 463 -5.58 -26.68 10.13
CA TYR A 463 -4.77 -25.54 10.54
C TYR A 463 -3.50 -25.99 11.27
N ALA A 464 -2.36 -25.87 10.58
CA ALA A 464 -1.07 -26.31 11.10
C ALA A 464 -0.64 -25.58 12.38
N GLY A 465 -1.19 -24.40 12.67
CA GLY A 465 -0.90 -23.63 13.88
C GLY A 465 -1.68 -24.06 15.13
N ASN A 466 -2.49 -25.14 15.09
CA ASN A 466 -3.21 -25.62 16.26
C ASN A 466 -2.28 -26.37 17.23
N THR A 467 -1.65 -25.61 18.13
CA THR A 467 -0.70 -26.14 19.12
C THR A 467 -1.37 -27.07 20.14
N LYS A 468 -2.64 -26.82 20.50
CA LYS A 468 -3.40 -27.69 21.41
C LYS A 468 -3.55 -29.10 20.84
N ALA A 469 -3.97 -29.20 19.57
CA ALA A 469 -4.10 -30.47 18.88
C ALA A 469 -2.76 -31.20 18.72
N GLN A 470 -1.67 -30.46 18.43
CA GLN A 470 -0.32 -31.04 18.35
C GLN A 470 0.13 -31.64 19.69
N MET A 471 -0.02 -30.88 20.77
CA MET A 471 0.36 -31.33 22.12
C MET A 471 -0.49 -32.52 22.57
N ALA A 472 -1.81 -32.45 22.39
CA ALA A 472 -2.73 -33.54 22.75
C ALA A 472 -2.46 -34.82 21.95
N LEU A 473 -2.22 -34.70 20.64
CA LEU A 473 -1.82 -35.80 19.78
C LEU A 473 -0.52 -36.46 20.28
N GLN A 474 0.50 -35.65 20.58
CA GLN A 474 1.79 -36.16 21.03
C GLN A 474 1.67 -36.87 22.38
N ALA A 475 0.92 -36.29 23.33
CA ALA A 475 0.67 -36.88 24.63
C ALA A 475 -0.07 -38.23 24.52
N LEU A 476 -1.12 -38.27 23.69
CA LEU A 476 -1.90 -39.50 23.49
C LEU A 476 -1.09 -40.58 22.77
N ARG A 477 -0.30 -40.21 21.75
CA ARG A 477 0.62 -41.15 21.08
C ARG A 477 1.64 -41.73 22.05
N THR A 478 2.21 -40.91 22.92
CA THR A 478 3.19 -41.36 23.93
C THR A 478 2.55 -42.37 24.88
N LYS A 479 1.35 -42.07 25.38
CA LYS A 479 0.61 -42.96 26.27
C LYS A 479 0.27 -44.30 25.61
N GLU A 480 -0.29 -44.28 24.40
CA GLU A 480 -0.70 -45.50 23.70
C GLU A 480 0.50 -46.31 23.17
N SER A 481 1.62 -45.67 22.87
CA SER A 481 2.85 -46.35 22.44
C SER A 481 3.44 -47.26 23.53
N ALA A 482 3.12 -47.04 24.82
CA ALA A 482 3.49 -47.95 25.89
C ALA A 482 2.89 -49.37 25.71
N ARG A 483 1.75 -49.47 25.01
CA ARG A 483 1.05 -50.75 24.70
C ARG A 483 1.35 -51.26 23.29
N LEU A 484 2.35 -50.69 22.61
CA LEU A 484 2.67 -51.03 21.22
C LEU A 484 2.88 -52.53 21.00
N GLN A 485 3.60 -53.20 21.91
CA GLN A 485 3.86 -54.65 21.79
C GLN A 485 2.58 -55.49 21.94
N GLU A 486 1.64 -55.05 22.77
CA GLU A 486 0.35 -55.71 22.94
C GLU A 486 -0.48 -55.63 21.66
N TYR A 487 -0.54 -54.46 21.03
CA TYR A 487 -1.22 -54.28 19.75
C TYR A 487 -0.60 -55.13 18.65
N LEU A 488 0.73 -55.14 18.52
CA LEU A 488 1.42 -55.96 17.53
C LEU A 488 1.11 -57.45 17.73
N LYS A 489 1.20 -57.95 18.97
CA LYS A 489 0.88 -59.34 19.29
C LYS A 489 -0.57 -59.68 18.95
N SER A 490 -1.51 -58.81 19.31
CA SER A 490 -2.94 -58.99 19.00
C SER A 490 -3.20 -59.01 17.49
N GLY A 491 -2.64 -58.06 16.74
CA GLY A 491 -2.78 -58.01 15.27
C GLY A 491 -2.26 -59.26 14.56
N ILE A 492 -1.14 -59.83 15.04
CA ILE A 492 -0.58 -61.09 14.55
C ILE A 492 -1.49 -62.28 14.93
N GLN A 493 -2.07 -62.29 16.13
CA GLN A 493 -3.02 -63.34 16.54
C GLN A 493 -4.26 -63.34 15.63
N PHE A 494 -4.84 -62.18 15.35
CA PHE A 494 -5.95 -62.06 14.40
C PHE A 494 -5.56 -62.52 12.99
N TYR A 495 -4.36 -62.14 12.52
CA TYR A 495 -3.82 -62.61 11.24
C TYR A 495 -3.74 -64.14 11.17
N ASN A 496 -3.15 -64.77 12.20
CA ASN A 496 -2.98 -66.22 12.26
C ASN A 496 -4.32 -66.97 12.33
N ARG A 497 -5.35 -66.37 12.95
CA ARG A 497 -6.73 -66.87 12.97
C ARG A 497 -7.51 -66.60 11.67
N ARG A 498 -6.87 -66.03 10.64
CA ARG A 498 -7.48 -65.60 9.37
C ARG A 498 -8.57 -64.54 9.51
N GLN A 499 -8.60 -63.83 10.64
CA GLN A 499 -9.50 -62.71 10.91
C GLN A 499 -8.84 -61.42 10.39
N TYR A 500 -8.79 -61.29 9.07
CA TYR A 500 -7.95 -60.28 8.40
C TYR A 500 -8.46 -58.85 8.59
N ASP A 501 -9.78 -58.63 8.72
CA ASP A 501 -10.34 -57.30 8.98
C ASP A 501 -9.86 -56.70 10.30
N GLN A 502 -9.94 -57.47 11.39
CA GLN A 502 -9.47 -57.07 12.70
C GLN A 502 -7.95 -56.85 12.70
N SER A 503 -7.22 -57.72 12.01
CA SER A 503 -5.78 -57.59 11.83
C SER A 503 -5.39 -56.28 11.13
N ILE A 504 -6.08 -55.92 10.05
CA ILE A 504 -5.89 -54.67 9.31
C ILE A 504 -6.12 -53.46 10.23
N ILE A 505 -7.26 -53.43 10.93
CA ILE A 505 -7.62 -52.33 11.84
C ILE A 505 -6.53 -52.11 12.90
N ILE A 506 -6.02 -53.18 13.50
CA ILE A 506 -4.97 -53.09 14.53
C ILE A 506 -3.67 -52.53 13.94
N PHE A 507 -3.24 -53.00 12.78
CA PHE A 507 -1.99 -52.51 12.21
C PHE A 507 -2.10 -51.08 11.68
N GLU A 508 -3.25 -50.66 11.14
CA GLU A 508 -3.51 -49.25 10.83
C GLU A 508 -3.42 -48.39 12.09
N ASN A 509 -4.02 -48.84 13.20
CA ASN A 509 -3.95 -48.17 14.49
C ASN A 509 -2.50 -48.07 15.02
N VAL A 510 -1.70 -49.11 14.88
CA VAL A 510 -0.26 -49.06 15.22
C VAL A 510 0.48 -48.01 14.38
N LEU A 511 0.15 -47.89 13.09
CA LEU A 511 0.78 -46.88 12.22
C LEU A 511 0.34 -45.45 12.52
N LEU A 512 -0.83 -45.26 13.14
CA LEU A 512 -1.22 -43.94 13.69
C LEU A 512 -0.36 -43.53 14.89
N LEU A 513 0.14 -44.49 15.68
CA LEU A 513 1.05 -44.25 16.80
C LEU A 513 2.48 -44.04 16.30
N VAL A 514 2.97 -44.98 15.50
CA VAL A 514 4.34 -45.04 15.01
C VAL A 514 4.32 -45.27 13.49
N PRO A 515 4.27 -44.20 12.67
CA PRO A 515 4.17 -44.31 11.21
C PRO A 515 5.31 -45.12 10.55
N GLY A 516 6.45 -45.25 11.23
CA GLY A 516 7.63 -46.00 10.79
C GLY A 516 7.68 -47.47 11.19
N GLN A 517 6.68 -48.01 11.90
CA GLN A 517 6.76 -49.36 12.48
C GLN A 517 6.82 -50.43 11.35
N LYS A 518 7.96 -51.11 11.20
CA LYS A 518 8.24 -52.06 10.11
C LYS A 518 7.34 -53.29 10.12
N GLN A 519 7.16 -53.92 11.27
CA GLN A 519 6.35 -55.14 11.43
C GLN A 519 4.87 -54.86 11.13
N ALA A 520 4.32 -53.75 11.62
CA ALA A 520 2.94 -53.35 11.34
C ALA A 520 2.71 -53.09 9.85
N LYS A 521 3.67 -52.44 9.16
CA LYS A 521 3.60 -52.27 7.69
C LYS A 521 3.56 -53.61 6.95
N GLU A 522 4.43 -54.53 7.32
CA GLU A 522 4.51 -55.82 6.63
C GLU A 522 3.26 -56.67 6.90
N TYR A 523 2.82 -56.80 8.15
CA TYR A 523 1.62 -57.57 8.45
C TYR A 523 0.35 -56.90 7.92
N LEU A 524 0.24 -55.57 7.88
CA LEU A 524 -0.86 -54.88 7.20
C LEU A 524 -0.93 -55.28 5.73
N ARG A 525 0.21 -55.23 5.02
CA ARG A 525 0.33 -55.66 3.62
C ARG A 525 -0.13 -57.11 3.44
N LEU A 526 0.33 -58.01 4.30
CA LEU A 526 -0.02 -59.43 4.26
C LEU A 526 -1.51 -59.67 4.55
N SER A 527 -2.08 -58.99 5.55
CA SER A 527 -3.51 -59.10 5.91
C SER A 527 -4.40 -58.63 4.77
N VAL A 528 -4.10 -57.49 4.14
CA VAL A 528 -4.83 -57.00 2.96
C VAL A 528 -4.77 -58.00 1.80
N LYS A 529 -3.58 -58.54 1.51
CA LYS A 529 -3.40 -59.52 0.43
C LYS A 529 -4.21 -60.81 0.69
N LYS A 530 -4.17 -61.32 1.92
CA LYS A 530 -4.88 -62.55 2.30
C LYS A 530 -6.39 -62.36 2.37
N LYS A 531 -6.88 -61.19 2.81
CA LYS A 531 -8.30 -60.83 2.76
C LYS A 531 -8.83 -60.89 1.32
N ARG A 532 -8.17 -60.23 0.37
CA ARG A 532 -8.58 -60.25 -1.04
C ARG A 532 -8.64 -61.66 -1.62
N ALA A 533 -7.60 -62.46 -1.37
CA ALA A 533 -7.57 -63.85 -1.82
C ALA A 533 -8.72 -64.70 -1.23
N LEU A 534 -9.11 -64.44 0.03
CA LEU A 534 -10.25 -65.11 0.67
C LEU A 534 -11.58 -64.69 0.03
N GLU A 535 -11.77 -63.39 -0.24
CA GLU A 535 -12.97 -62.86 -0.91
C GLU A 535 -13.12 -63.35 -2.35
N GLU A 536 -12.02 -63.58 -3.06
CA GLU A 536 -12.01 -64.20 -4.40
C GLU A 536 -12.39 -65.68 -4.33
N LEU A 537 -11.86 -66.42 -3.35
CA LEU A 537 -12.17 -67.83 -3.17
C LEU A 537 -13.65 -68.06 -2.81
N ILE A 538 -14.23 -67.20 -1.96
CA ILE A 538 -15.66 -67.24 -1.62
C ILE A 538 -16.55 -66.88 -2.82
N ARG A 539 -16.09 -66.00 -3.72
CA ARG A 539 -16.85 -65.63 -4.93
C ARG A 539 -16.82 -66.71 -6.03
N ASN A 540 -15.83 -67.59 -6.00
CA ASN A 540 -15.65 -68.68 -6.95
C ASN A 540 -16.23 -70.03 -6.45
N GLN A 541 -16.87 -70.03 -5.27
CA GLN A 541 -17.72 -71.10 -4.73
C GLN A 541 -19.18 -70.70 -4.90
#